data_AF-A0A7X7E2S6-F1
#
_entry.id   AF-A0A7X7E2S6-F1
#
_cell.length_a   1.000
_cell.length_b   1.000
_cell.length_c   1.000
_cell.angle_alpha   90.00
_cell.angle_beta   90.00
_cell.angle_gamma   90.00
#
_symmetry.space_group_name_H-M   'P 1'
#
loop_
_entity.id
_entity.type
_entity.pdbx_description
1 polymer ?
#
loop_
_entity_poly.entity_id
_entity_poly.type
_entity_poly.pdbx_seq_one_letter_code
_entity_poly.pdbx_strand_id
1 'polypeptide(L)'
;MDYTTYDDESSLQNSSSDFDSDTCDCTDNVIDFSNLSESERQAHEKIISKLLQTTKIDFTHYRKSTVQRRLLRRLGLSKITTLSEYHSYIESNPDEINLLYNDLLLAYTSFFRDPHVFQSLKTNVFPSIIANRLVKDTIRIWIPGCSTG
;
A
#
# COMPACT_ATOMS: atom_id res chain seq x y z
N MET A 1 -43.56 -24.09 0.76
CA MET A 1 -43.23 -24.85 -0.46
C MET A 1 -41.88 -25.47 -0.20
N ASP A 2 -41.89 -26.71 0.24
CA ASP A 2 -40.72 -27.56 0.48
C ASP A 2 -40.24 -28.19 -0.83
N TYR A 3 -38.93 -28.38 -0.95
CA TYR A 3 -38.25 -29.44 -1.73
C TYR A 3 -36.90 -29.67 -1.03
N THR A 4 -36.78 -30.61 -0.09
CA THR A 4 -36.30 -32.01 -0.26
C THR A 4 -34.95 -32.15 -0.98
N THR A 5 -33.93 -32.46 -0.18
CA THR A 5 -32.91 -33.53 -0.33
C THR A 5 -32.55 -34.05 -1.72
N TYR A 6 -31.24 -34.03 -2.02
CA TYR A 6 -30.57 -35.00 -2.87
C TYR A 6 -29.49 -35.70 -2.05
N ASP A 7 -29.65 -37.01 -1.95
CA ASP A 7 -28.66 -37.95 -1.44
C ASP A 7 -27.67 -38.35 -2.56
N ASP A 8 -26.48 -38.73 -2.09
CA ASP A 8 -25.72 -39.91 -2.46
C ASP A 8 -24.70 -39.99 -3.62
N GLU A 9 -23.59 -40.58 -3.19
CA GLU A 9 -22.67 -41.52 -3.84
C GLU A 9 -21.48 -41.06 -4.70
N SER A 10 -20.31 -41.34 -4.10
CA SER A 10 -19.29 -42.25 -4.64
C SER A 10 -18.14 -41.67 -5.47
N SER A 11 -16.98 -41.68 -4.80
CA SER A 11 -15.75 -42.34 -5.26
C SER A 11 -15.39 -42.25 -6.75
N LEU A 12 -14.47 -41.33 -7.06
CA LEU A 12 -13.49 -41.54 -8.12
C LEU A 12 -12.09 -41.24 -7.59
N GLN A 13 -11.39 -42.32 -7.23
CA GLN A 13 -9.93 -42.34 -7.25
C GLN A 13 -9.50 -42.24 -8.71
N ASN A 14 -8.66 -41.26 -9.01
CA ASN A 14 -7.73 -41.36 -10.14
C ASN A 14 -6.36 -40.92 -9.66
N SER A 15 -5.51 -41.92 -9.46
CA SER A 15 -4.07 -41.79 -9.41
C SER A 15 -3.57 -41.30 -10.77
N SER A 16 -2.87 -40.17 -10.78
CA SER A 16 -1.82 -39.91 -11.76
C SER A 16 -0.72 -39.16 -11.04
N SER A 17 0.43 -39.82 -11.05
CA SER A 17 1.74 -39.32 -10.69
C SER A 17 2.08 -38.06 -11.47
N ASP A 18 3.09 -37.36 -10.96
CA ASP A 18 3.80 -36.23 -11.60
C ASP A 18 3.18 -34.86 -11.30
N PHE A 19 3.16 -34.50 -10.01
CA PHE A 19 3.17 -33.09 -9.63
C PHE A 19 4.57 -32.76 -9.12
N ASP A 20 5.31 -32.08 -9.97
CA ASP A 20 6.70 -31.68 -9.80
C ASP A 20 6.99 -31.14 -8.40
N SER A 21 8.06 -31.69 -7.82
CA SER A 21 8.75 -31.18 -6.66
C SER A 21 9.48 -29.87 -7.01
N ASP A 22 8.72 -28.82 -7.29
CA ASP A 22 9.20 -27.44 -7.37
C ASP A 22 8.40 -26.60 -6.36
N THR A 23 8.43 -27.01 -5.09
CA THR A 23 8.31 -26.01 -4.02
C THR A 23 9.58 -25.18 -4.10
N CYS A 24 9.54 -24.11 -4.89
CA CYS A 24 10.44 -22.97 -4.70
C CYS A 24 10.29 -22.59 -3.24
N ASP A 25 11.31 -22.93 -2.46
CA ASP A 25 11.41 -22.61 -1.05
C ASP A 25 11.59 -21.09 -0.95
N CYS A 26 10.49 -20.36 -1.04
CA CYS A 26 10.40 -18.94 -0.74
C CYS A 26 10.48 -18.75 0.77
N THR A 27 11.48 -19.33 1.45
CA THR A 27 11.76 -18.95 2.83
C THR A 27 12.20 -17.50 2.80
N ASP A 28 11.19 -16.66 2.91
CA ASP A 28 11.24 -15.23 2.94
C ASP A 28 12.23 -14.84 4.05
N ASN A 29 13.39 -14.33 3.65
CA ASN A 29 14.19 -13.49 4.53
C ASN A 29 13.41 -12.19 4.77
N VAL A 30 12.35 -12.29 5.58
CA VAL A 30 11.58 -11.14 6.03
C VAL A 30 12.47 -10.39 7.00
N ILE A 31 12.97 -9.23 6.58
CA ILE A 31 13.70 -8.34 7.48
C ILE A 31 12.78 -8.01 8.66
N ASP A 32 13.17 -8.44 9.85
CA ASP A 32 12.50 -8.10 11.09
C ASP A 32 12.98 -6.74 11.58
N PHE A 33 12.19 -5.70 11.29
CA PHE A 33 12.49 -4.34 11.74
C PHE A 33 12.49 -4.16 13.27
N SER A 34 11.98 -5.13 14.04
CA SER A 34 12.04 -5.09 15.50
C SER A 34 13.39 -5.55 16.05
N ASN A 35 14.20 -6.24 15.24
CA ASN A 35 15.49 -6.81 15.63
C ASN A 35 16.55 -6.65 14.53
N LEU A 36 16.83 -5.40 14.16
CA LEU A 36 17.86 -5.07 13.17
C LEU A 36 19.26 -5.05 13.81
N SER A 37 20.25 -5.53 13.07
CA SER A 37 21.65 -5.27 13.40
C SER A 37 21.98 -3.78 13.30
N GLU A 38 23.06 -3.35 13.93
CA GLU A 38 23.49 -1.94 13.88
C GLU A 38 23.75 -1.45 12.45
N SER A 39 24.31 -2.31 11.58
CA SER A 39 24.53 -1.99 10.17
C SER A 39 23.22 -1.76 9.41
N GLU A 40 22.23 -2.61 9.64
CA GLU A 40 20.91 -2.52 9.01
C GLU A 40 20.15 -1.28 9.47
N ARG A 41 20.26 -0.93 10.76
CA ARG A 41 19.68 0.29 11.32
C ARG A 41 20.31 1.53 10.69
N GLN A 42 21.64 1.56 10.57
CA GLN A 42 22.33 2.67 9.92
C GLN A 42 21.95 2.77 8.43
N ALA A 43 21.83 1.64 7.73
CA ALA A 43 21.39 1.61 6.34
C ALA A 43 19.97 2.15 6.19
N HIS A 44 19.04 1.76 7.07
CA HIS A 44 17.69 2.30 7.12
C HIS A 44 17.68 3.83 7.26
N GLU A 45 18.44 4.38 8.21
CA GLU A 45 18.52 5.83 8.42
C GLU A 45 19.09 6.56 7.20
N LYS A 46 20.09 5.97 6.53
CA LYS A 46 20.64 6.53 5.28
C LYS A 46 19.62 6.52 4.15
N ILE A 47 18.84 5.43 3.98
CA ILE A 47 17.77 5.34 2.98
C ILE A 47 16.71 6.44 3.21
N ILE A 48 16.25 6.61 4.45
CA ILE A 48 15.27 7.66 4.79
C ILE A 48 15.86 9.06 4.55
N SER A 49 17.13 9.27 4.89
CA SER A 49 17.83 10.53 4.64
C SER A 49 17.94 10.83 3.15
N LYS A 50 18.23 9.82 2.31
CA LYS A 50 18.30 9.95 0.85
C LYS A 50 16.93 10.27 0.24
N LEU A 51 15.86 9.65 0.75
CA LEU A 51 14.48 9.98 0.37
C LEU A 51 14.17 11.45 0.64
N LEU A 52 14.47 11.96 1.83
CA LEU A 52 14.26 13.37 2.19
C LEU A 52 15.06 14.31 1.30
N GLN A 53 16.34 14.00 1.05
CA GLN A 53 17.21 14.83 0.22
C GLN A 53 16.70 14.94 -1.23
N THR A 54 16.23 13.83 -1.79
CA THR A 54 15.77 13.74 -3.19
C THR A 54 14.36 14.29 -3.38
N THR A 55 13.42 13.92 -2.51
CA THR A 55 11.98 14.17 -2.69
C THR A 55 11.48 15.40 -1.95
N LYS A 56 12.27 15.92 -1.01
CA LYS A 56 11.91 16.99 -0.06
C LYS A 56 10.71 16.67 0.84
N ILE A 57 10.26 15.41 0.88
CA ILE A 57 9.20 14.94 1.77
C ILE A 57 9.82 14.17 2.94
N ASP A 58 9.38 14.54 4.14
CA ASP A 58 9.83 13.89 5.37
C ASP A 58 8.93 12.71 5.74
N PHE A 59 9.41 11.51 5.45
CA PHE A 59 8.72 10.26 5.76
C PHE A 59 8.88 9.81 7.23
N THR A 60 9.62 10.54 8.08
CA THR A 60 9.70 10.21 9.52
C THR A 60 8.36 10.40 10.23
N HIS A 61 7.49 11.26 9.68
CA HIS A 61 6.13 11.52 10.17
C HIS A 61 5.10 10.51 9.65
N TYR A 62 5.46 9.67 8.67
CA TYR A 62 4.58 8.62 8.15
C TYR A 62 4.51 7.44 9.13
N ARG A 63 3.42 6.67 9.06
CA ARG A 63 3.30 5.43 9.83
C ARG A 63 4.46 4.50 9.50
N LYS A 64 5.28 4.17 10.51
CA LYS A 64 6.48 3.31 10.36
C LYS A 64 6.17 1.99 9.64
N SER A 65 5.05 1.35 9.99
CA SER A 65 4.61 0.10 9.36
C SER A 65 4.35 0.23 7.85
N THR A 66 3.84 1.38 7.40
CA THR A 66 3.66 1.66 5.97
C THR A 66 5.01 1.78 5.28
N VAL A 67 5.94 2.56 5.85
CA VAL A 67 7.28 2.75 5.29
C VAL A 67 8.01 1.42 5.17
N GLN A 68 8.02 0.63 6.25
CA GLN A 68 8.67 -0.68 6.31
C GLN A 68 8.10 -1.66 5.28
N ARG A 69 6.76 -1.74 5.16
CA ARG A 69 6.13 -2.64 4.17
C ARG A 69 6.47 -2.24 2.73
N ARG A 70 6.54 -0.94 2.43
CA ARG A 70 6.92 -0.46 1.10
C ARG A 70 8.39 -0.71 0.82
N LEU A 71 9.25 -0.52 1.81
CA LEU A 71 10.67 -0.83 1.71
C LEU A 71 10.91 -2.32 1.46
N LEU A 72 10.25 -3.21 2.22
CA LEU A 72 10.27 -4.67 2.01
C LEU A 72 9.81 -5.05 0.60
N ARG A 73 8.75 -4.40 0.10
CA ARG A 73 8.30 -4.64 -1.27
C ARG A 73 9.37 -4.26 -2.29
N ARG A 74 10.04 -3.11 -2.14
CA ARG A 74 11.12 -2.70 -3.05
C ARG A 74 12.33 -3.64 -2.99
N LEU A 75 12.71 -4.08 -1.79
CA LEU A 75 13.72 -5.11 -1.56
C LEU A 75 13.39 -6.39 -2.36
N GLY A 76 12.16 -6.91 -2.20
CA GLY A 76 11.70 -8.09 -2.92
C GLY A 76 11.67 -7.92 -4.45
N LEU A 77 11.20 -6.77 -4.95
CA LEU A 77 11.24 -6.45 -6.39
C LEU A 77 12.66 -6.37 -6.96
N SER A 78 13.62 -5.94 -6.13
CA SER A 78 15.03 -5.84 -6.49
C SER A 78 15.82 -7.13 -6.21
N LYS A 79 15.18 -8.17 -5.65
CA LYS A 79 15.80 -9.42 -5.19
C LYS A 79 16.94 -9.22 -4.18
N ILE A 80 16.81 -8.20 -3.34
CA ILE A 80 17.76 -7.84 -2.28
C ILE A 80 17.18 -8.22 -0.93
N THR A 81 18.00 -8.80 -0.05
CA THR A 81 17.55 -9.32 1.26
C THR A 81 17.97 -8.48 2.45
N THR A 82 18.85 -7.48 2.25
CA THR A 82 19.37 -6.62 3.33
C THR A 82 19.23 -5.13 3.01
N LEU A 83 19.01 -4.31 4.03
CA LEU A 83 18.94 -2.85 3.91
C LEU A 83 20.28 -2.26 3.51
N SER A 84 21.38 -2.85 3.99
CA SER A 84 22.74 -2.42 3.66
C SER A 84 23.05 -2.57 2.16
N GLU A 85 22.67 -3.70 1.57
CA GLU A 85 22.77 -3.94 0.13
C GLU A 85 21.83 -3.03 -0.65
N TYR A 86 20.59 -2.86 -0.18
CA TYR A 86 19.62 -1.99 -0.84
C TYR A 86 20.03 -0.51 -0.85
N HIS A 87 20.64 -0.03 0.23
CA HIS A 87 21.23 1.31 0.26
C HIS A 87 22.33 1.46 -0.81
N SER A 88 23.21 0.46 -0.95
CA SER A 88 24.27 0.47 -1.97
C SER A 88 23.69 0.40 -3.40
N TYR A 89 22.59 -0.34 -3.57
CA TYR A 89 21.85 -0.42 -4.83
C TYR A 89 21.21 0.93 -5.20
N ILE A 90 20.61 1.64 -4.25
CA ILE A 90 20.08 3.00 -4.45
C ILE A 90 21.19 3.98 -4.87
N GLU A 91 22.37 3.92 -4.25
CA GLU A 91 23.48 4.81 -4.61
C GLU A 91 23.99 4.56 -6.05
N SER A 92 23.90 3.31 -6.52
CA SER A 92 24.28 2.94 -7.89
C SER A 92 23.16 3.16 -8.91
N ASN A 93 21.90 3.18 -8.48
CA ASN A 93 20.72 3.31 -9.33
C ASN A 93 19.80 4.45 -8.84
N PRO A 94 20.06 5.70 -9.26
CA PRO A 94 19.32 6.87 -8.78
C PRO A 94 17.81 6.81 -9.01
N ASP A 95 17.33 6.04 -9.99
CA ASP A 95 15.90 5.91 -10.25
C ASP A 95 15.17 5.09 -9.17
N GLU A 96 15.87 4.21 -8.46
CA GLU A 96 15.28 3.35 -7.44
C GLU A 96 14.66 4.16 -6.29
N ILE A 97 15.29 5.29 -5.91
CA ILE A 97 14.77 6.16 -4.85
C ILE A 97 13.42 6.79 -5.26
N ASN A 98 13.24 7.09 -6.54
CA ASN A 98 12.00 7.64 -7.09
C ASN A 98 10.90 6.56 -7.12
N LEU A 99 11.27 5.30 -7.38
CA LEU A 99 10.34 4.19 -7.30
C LEU A 99 9.88 3.91 -5.86
N LEU A 100 10.81 3.93 -4.90
CA LEU A 100 10.47 3.83 -3.48
C LEU A 100 9.58 5.00 -3.03
N TYR A 101 9.89 6.22 -3.49
CA TYR A 101 9.06 7.39 -3.24
C TYR A 101 7.61 7.21 -3.74
N ASN A 102 7.44 6.80 -5.00
CA ASN A 102 6.12 6.57 -5.57
C ASN A 102 5.36 5.46 -4.84
N ASP A 103 6.07 4.42 -4.39
CA ASP A 103 5.49 3.34 -3.59
C ASP A 103 5.01 3.80 -2.19
N LEU A 104 5.71 4.77 -1.60
CA LEU A 104 5.33 5.37 -0.33
C LEU A 104 4.13 6.30 -0.46
N LEU A 105 3.98 6.95 -1.61
CA LEU A 105 2.79 7.73 -1.97
C LEU A 105 1.66 6.80 -2.42
N LEU A 106 0.94 6.27 -1.43
CA LEU A 106 -0.32 5.54 -1.62
C LEU A 106 -1.37 6.40 -2.37
N ALA A 107 -1.34 6.38 -3.70
CA ALA A 107 -2.42 6.91 -4.52
C ALA A 107 -3.49 5.82 -4.73
N TYR A 108 -4.36 5.63 -3.73
CA TYR A 108 -5.62 4.92 -3.94
C TYR A 108 -6.75 5.94 -3.88
N THR A 109 -7.37 6.20 -5.03
CA THR A 109 -8.57 7.02 -5.15
C THR A 109 -9.58 6.32 -6.06
N SER A 110 -10.86 6.55 -5.82
CA SER A 110 -11.96 6.03 -6.64
C SER A 110 -13.16 6.97 -6.57
N PHE A 111 -13.95 7.01 -7.63
CA PHE A 111 -15.18 7.78 -7.64
C PHE A 111 -16.12 7.30 -6.53
N PHE A 112 -16.65 8.25 -5.77
CA PHE A 112 -17.60 7.97 -4.67
C PHE A 112 -17.09 6.90 -3.68
N ARG A 113 -15.79 6.91 -3.37
CA ARG A 113 -15.09 5.88 -2.57
C ARG A 113 -15.81 5.47 -1.27
N ASP A 114 -16.45 6.42 -0.61
CA ASP A 114 -17.31 6.18 0.55
C ASP A 114 -18.74 6.66 0.28
N PRO A 115 -19.64 5.78 -0.21
CA PRO A 115 -21.00 6.14 -0.57
C PRO A 115 -21.79 6.78 0.58
N HIS A 116 -21.51 6.41 1.84
CA HIS A 116 -22.21 6.95 3.00
C HIS A 116 -21.83 8.41 3.27
N VAL A 117 -20.57 8.79 3.05
CA VAL A 117 -20.13 10.19 3.14
C VAL A 117 -20.85 11.06 2.11
N PHE A 118 -20.94 10.61 0.85
CA PHE A 118 -21.66 11.35 -0.20
C PHE A 118 -23.17 11.44 0.07
N GLN A 119 -23.77 10.39 0.62
CA GLN A 119 -25.16 10.42 1.05
C GLN A 119 -25.37 11.47 2.15
N SER A 120 -24.49 11.53 3.15
CA SER A 120 -24.54 12.53 4.22
C SER A 120 -24.33 13.96 3.69
N LEU A 121 -23.44 14.15 2.71
CA LEU A 121 -23.28 15.44 2.03
C LEU A 121 -24.61 15.91 1.42
N LYS A 122 -25.32 15.00 0.74
CA LYS A 122 -26.61 15.28 0.09
C LYS A 122 -27.73 15.56 1.09
N THR A 123 -27.88 14.76 2.14
CA THR A 123 -29.05 14.86 3.04
C THR A 123 -28.85 15.86 4.18
N ASN A 124 -27.62 16.10 4.60
CA ASN A 124 -27.33 16.85 5.83
C ASN A 124 -26.55 18.14 5.54
N VAL A 125 -25.43 18.03 4.82
CA VAL A 125 -24.47 19.15 4.68
C VAL A 125 -24.96 20.20 3.68
N PHE A 126 -25.29 19.83 2.45
CA PHE A 126 -25.73 20.79 1.44
C PHE A 126 -27.02 21.53 1.84
N PRO A 127 -28.08 20.87 2.38
CA PRO A 127 -29.26 21.58 2.86
C PRO A 127 -28.93 22.60 3.96
N SER A 128 -28.05 22.25 4.90
CA SER A 128 -27.63 23.16 5.97
C SER A 128 -26.86 24.38 5.44
N ILE A 129 -25.98 24.19 4.45
CA ILE A 129 -25.21 25.29 3.83
C ILE A 129 -26.10 26.23 3.02
N ILE A 130 -27.12 25.70 2.33
CA ILE A 130 -27.98 26.46 1.41
C ILE A 130 -29.11 27.19 2.13
N ALA A 131 -29.58 26.70 3.29
CA ALA A 131 -30.76 27.21 3.98
C ALA A 131 -30.81 28.74 4.18
N ASN A 132 -29.65 29.38 4.36
CA ASN A 132 -29.54 30.83 4.60
C ASN A 132 -28.78 31.58 3.49
N ARG A 133 -28.64 31.00 2.30
CA ARG A 133 -27.91 31.60 1.18
C ARG A 133 -28.85 32.06 0.07
N LEU A 134 -28.50 33.16 -0.56
CA LEU A 134 -29.16 33.61 -1.78
C LEU A 134 -28.66 32.77 -2.96
N VAL A 135 -29.48 32.64 -4.00
CA VAL A 135 -29.14 31.91 -5.25
C VAL A 135 -27.83 32.42 -5.89
N LYS A 136 -27.45 33.67 -5.60
CA LYS A 136 -26.27 34.36 -6.13
C LYS A 136 -24.98 33.99 -5.38
N ASP A 137 -25.09 33.37 -4.21
CA ASP A 137 -23.96 33.13 -3.33
C ASP A 137 -23.18 31.89 -3.76
N THR A 138 -21.89 32.04 -4.04
CA THR A 138 -21.03 30.92 -4.47
C THR A 138 -20.64 30.02 -3.30
N ILE A 139 -20.67 28.70 -3.51
CA ILE A 139 -20.11 27.71 -2.58
C ILE A 139 -18.70 27.36 -3.06
N ARG A 140 -17.73 27.43 -2.16
CA ARG A 140 -16.33 27.04 -2.42
C ARG A 140 -16.02 25.83 -1.54
N ILE A 141 -15.52 24.76 -2.15
CA ILE A 141 -15.17 23.52 -1.47
C ILE A 141 -13.67 23.30 -1.67
N TRP A 142 -12.97 22.95 -0.60
CA TRP A 142 -11.56 22.58 -0.65
C TRP A 142 -11.40 21.10 -0.37
N ILE A 143 -10.68 20.41 -1.25
CA ILE A 143 -10.39 18.97 -1.14
C ILE A 143 -8.88 18.82 -0.96
N PRO A 144 -8.37 18.78 0.28
CA PRO A 144 -6.96 18.50 0.51
C PRO A 144 -6.67 17.03 0.19
N GLY A 145 -5.60 16.78 -0.59
CA GLY A 145 -5.20 15.42 -0.97
C GLY A 145 -6.07 14.78 -2.06
N CYS A 146 -6.42 15.53 -3.12
CA CYS A 146 -7.27 15.05 -4.23
C CYS A 146 -6.68 13.90 -5.07
N SER A 147 -5.43 13.49 -4.84
CA SER A 147 -4.75 12.42 -5.59
C SER A 147 -4.86 12.67 -7.11
N THR A 148 -5.62 11.85 -7.85
CA THR A 148 -5.80 11.99 -9.31
C THR A 148 -7.09 12.70 -9.74
N GLY A 149 -7.92 13.21 -8.82
CA GLY A 149 -9.17 13.89 -9.16
C GLY A 149 -10.19 13.93 -8.05
#